data_AF-A0A958SVL1-F1
#
_entry.id   AF-A0A958SVL1-F1
#
_cell.length_a   1.000
_cell.length_b   1.000
_cell.length_c   1.000
_cell.angle_alpha   90.00
_cell.angle_beta   90.00
_cell.angle_gamma   90.00
#
_symmetry.space_group_name_H-M   'P 1'
#
loop_
_entity.id
_entity.type
_entity.pdbx_description
1 polymer ?
#
loop_
_entity_poly.entity_id
_entity_poly.type
_entity_poly.pdbx_seq_one_letter_code
_entity_poly.pdbx_strand_id
1 'polypeptide(L)'
;YDIRMLKADELDKNFNSCYAALGAKTNITNNLSLRVNLASGFRAPNLAELTSYGSHEGTGRFEIGDPNLDNEQNIQLDLALEYTSKHIEVFANGFYNLVNNYIYIEPNGELMNEDPVFLYVQNDAKLYGGEAGFHLHPHPLDWLHFESSFETVFGEQDGSDLPLIPATNLNNTLRVEFANNWLKKGYAFTKLSTTFKQDKVSYFETSTDGYSLLSAGLGATFNWKEAKFGVSLTGTNLLDKTYISHLSRLKPDGIYNIGRNFSIGVNVQI
;
A
#
# COMPACT_ATOMS: atom_id res chain seq x y z
N TYR A 1 9.79 -8.47 25.20
CA TYR A 1 8.78 -9.52 25.40
C TYR A 1 7.42 -8.85 25.36
N ASP A 2 6.53 -9.36 24.53
CA ASP A 2 5.12 -8.95 24.49
C ASP A 2 4.26 -10.22 24.60
N ILE A 3 3.11 -10.09 25.26
CA ILE A 3 2.24 -11.20 25.68
C ILE A 3 0.83 -10.89 25.17
N ARG A 4 0.22 -11.84 24.44
CA ARG A 4 -1.17 -11.73 23.99
C ARG A 4 -1.98 -12.94 24.45
N MET A 5 -3.15 -12.65 25.03
CA MET A 5 -4.15 -13.64 25.46
C MET A 5 -5.39 -13.53 24.60
N LEU A 6 -5.85 -14.65 24.04
CA LEU A 6 -7.12 -14.77 23.33
C LEU A 6 -8.00 -15.79 24.04
N LYS A 7 -9.26 -15.42 24.33
CA LYS A 7 -10.23 -16.27 25.00
C LYS A 7 -11.53 -16.33 24.19
N ALA A 8 -11.87 -17.51 23.71
CA ALA A 8 -13.20 -17.88 23.21
C ALA A 8 -13.64 -19.14 23.97
N ASP A 9 -14.94 -19.46 23.99
CA ASP A 9 -15.52 -20.43 24.95
C ASP A 9 -14.90 -21.86 24.90
N GLU A 10 -14.11 -22.19 23.87
CA GLU A 10 -13.32 -23.45 23.77
C GLU A 10 -11.83 -23.25 23.39
N LEU A 11 -11.31 -22.02 23.34
CA LEU A 11 -9.91 -21.73 22.98
C LEU A 11 -9.25 -20.81 24.01
N ASP A 12 -8.23 -21.33 24.68
CA ASP A 12 -7.34 -20.62 25.61
C ASP A 12 -5.89 -20.78 25.15
N LYS A 13 -5.35 -19.76 24.48
CA LYS A 13 -3.97 -19.74 23.95
C LYS A 13 -3.21 -18.53 24.45
N ASN A 14 -1.93 -18.77 24.78
CA ASN A 14 -0.97 -17.73 25.16
C ASN A 14 0.18 -17.69 24.15
N PHE A 15 0.42 -16.50 23.62
CA PHE A 15 1.42 -16.24 22.60
C PHE A 15 2.51 -15.31 23.13
N ASN A 16 3.77 -15.74 23.00
CA ASN A 16 4.93 -15.02 23.50
C ASN A 16 6.07 -15.06 22.50
N SER A 17 6.74 -13.93 22.30
CA SER A 17 7.89 -13.83 21.41
C SER A 17 8.87 -12.75 21.89
N CYS A 18 10.14 -12.94 21.54
CA CYS A 18 11.18 -11.93 21.72
C CYS A 18 11.31 -11.11 20.43
N TYR A 19 11.57 -9.82 20.56
CA TYR A 19 11.79 -8.93 19.44
C TYR A 19 12.87 -7.91 19.80
N ALA A 20 13.58 -7.42 18.80
CA ALA A 20 14.65 -6.45 18.95
C ALA A 20 14.76 -5.61 17.68
N ALA A 21 15.24 -4.39 17.81
CA ALA A 21 15.51 -3.52 16.67
C ALA A 21 16.83 -2.79 16.87
N LEU A 22 17.60 -2.68 15.81
CA LEU A 22 18.83 -1.92 15.72
C LEU A 22 18.78 -1.07 14.46
N GLY A 23 19.12 0.20 14.58
CA GLY A 23 19.14 1.13 13.45
C GLY A 23 20.34 2.05 13.50
N ALA A 24 20.86 2.40 12.33
CA ALA A 24 21.91 3.38 12.16
C ALA A 24 21.50 4.38 11.08
N LYS A 25 21.79 5.66 11.31
CA LYS A 25 21.66 6.73 10.31
C LYS A 25 22.97 7.48 10.22
N THR A 26 23.41 7.76 8.99
CA THR A 26 24.59 8.58 8.73
C THR A 26 24.35 9.53 7.58
N ASN A 27 24.97 10.71 7.65
CA ASN A 27 25.05 11.63 6.51
C ASN A 27 26.34 11.30 5.76
N ILE A 28 26.22 10.68 4.58
CA ILE A 28 27.36 10.37 3.72
C ILE A 28 27.99 11.68 3.21
N THR A 29 27.14 12.66 2.90
CA THR A 29 27.51 14.04 2.62
C THR A 29 26.49 14.98 3.27
N ASN A 30 26.65 16.31 3.13
CA ASN A 30 25.66 17.28 3.62
C ASN A 30 24.27 17.13 2.98
N ASN A 31 24.19 16.48 1.82
CA ASN A 31 22.99 16.39 1.01
C ASN A 31 22.52 14.94 0.80
N LEU A 32 23.26 13.95 1.32
CA LEU A 32 22.96 12.52 1.14
C LEU A 32 22.99 11.83 2.51
N SER A 33 21.88 11.23 2.90
CA SER A 33 21.78 10.42 4.10
C SER A 33 21.46 8.96 3.78
N LEU A 34 22.03 8.06 4.58
CA LEU A 34 21.78 6.62 4.56
C LEU A 34 21.23 6.21 5.92
N ARG A 35 20.19 5.39 5.90
CA ARG A 35 19.64 4.73 7.08
C ARG A 35 19.55 3.23 6.82
N VAL A 36 19.97 2.47 7.81
CA VAL A 36 19.89 1.00 7.83
C VAL A 36 19.17 0.60 9.10
N ASN A 37 18.13 -0.21 9.00
CA ASN A 37 17.46 -0.80 10.16
C ASN A 37 17.40 -2.31 10.02
N LEU A 38 17.69 -3.02 11.11
CA LEU A 38 17.46 -4.45 11.25
C LEU A 38 16.52 -4.64 12.44
N ALA A 39 15.34 -5.16 12.20
CA ALA A 39 14.34 -5.35 13.23
C ALA A 39 13.73 -6.75 13.15
N SER A 40 13.41 -7.31 14.30
CA SER A 40 12.54 -8.47 14.42
C SER A 40 11.23 -8.05 15.08
N GLY A 41 10.15 -8.71 14.71
CA GLY A 41 8.81 -8.52 15.27
C GLY A 41 8.04 -9.83 15.25
N PHE A 42 6.85 -9.82 15.84
CA PHE A 42 5.96 -10.97 15.81
C PHE A 42 4.50 -10.55 15.79
N ARG A 43 3.65 -11.46 15.34
CA ARG A 43 2.20 -11.32 15.36
C ARG A 43 1.58 -12.62 15.82
N ALA A 44 0.76 -12.55 16.87
CA ALA A 44 -0.09 -13.67 17.24
C ALA A 44 -1.21 -13.85 16.20
N PRO A 45 -1.64 -15.10 15.92
CA PRO A 45 -2.86 -15.36 15.18
C PRO A 45 -4.03 -14.60 15.81
N ASN A 46 -4.90 -14.04 14.97
CA ASN A 46 -6.13 -13.41 15.42
C ASN A 46 -7.25 -14.47 15.59
N LEU A 47 -8.38 -14.07 16.18
CA LEU A 47 -9.46 -15.00 16.48
C LEU A 47 -10.06 -15.64 15.21
N ALA A 48 -10.23 -14.88 14.12
CA ALA A 48 -10.74 -15.43 12.86
C ALA A 48 -9.80 -16.49 12.27
N GLU A 49 -8.49 -16.22 12.27
CA GLU A 49 -7.46 -17.17 11.83
C GLU A 49 -7.51 -18.48 12.64
N LEU A 50 -7.86 -18.42 13.93
CA LEU A 50 -7.91 -19.57 14.83
C LEU A 50 -9.26 -20.32 14.83
N THR A 51 -10.38 -19.61 14.61
CA THR A 51 -11.72 -20.15 14.91
C THR A 51 -12.76 -19.99 13.81
N SER A 52 -12.42 -19.43 12.65
CA SER A 52 -13.39 -19.33 11.54
C SER A 52 -13.93 -20.71 11.16
N TYR A 53 -15.24 -20.80 10.95
CA TYR A 53 -15.89 -21.98 10.39
C TYR A 53 -17.21 -21.56 9.75
N GLY A 54 -17.14 -20.89 8.60
CA GLY A 54 -18.34 -20.35 7.96
C GLY A 54 -18.10 -19.60 6.66
N SER A 55 -19.19 -19.32 5.94
CA SER A 55 -19.18 -18.49 4.75
C SER A 55 -18.85 -17.03 5.09
N HIS A 56 -17.88 -16.48 4.39
CA HIS A 56 -17.53 -15.07 4.40
C HIS A 56 -18.14 -14.39 3.16
N GLU A 57 -19.39 -13.95 3.29
CA GLU A 57 -20.21 -13.39 2.20
C GLU A 57 -19.52 -12.25 1.42
N GLY A 58 -18.70 -11.44 2.09
CA GLY A 58 -17.98 -10.32 1.44
C GLY A 58 -16.84 -10.75 0.51
N THR A 59 -16.47 -12.03 0.51
CA THR A 59 -15.39 -12.59 -0.32
C THR A 59 -15.82 -13.87 -1.05
N GLY A 60 -17.09 -14.28 -0.92
CA GLY A 60 -17.65 -15.45 -1.62
C GLY A 60 -16.86 -16.73 -1.37
N ARG A 61 -16.48 -16.99 -0.11
CA ARG A 61 -15.69 -18.17 0.26
C ARG A 61 -16.06 -18.69 1.64
N PHE A 62 -15.89 -19.98 1.86
CA PHE A 62 -16.04 -20.61 3.17
C PHE A 62 -14.67 -20.65 3.86
N GLU A 63 -14.53 -20.03 5.04
CA GLU A 63 -13.25 -19.94 5.75
C GLU A 63 -13.21 -20.91 6.94
N ILE A 64 -12.11 -21.66 7.02
CA ILE A 64 -11.80 -22.57 8.13
C ILE A 64 -10.50 -22.10 8.79
N GLY A 65 -10.61 -21.71 10.05
CA GLY A 65 -9.50 -21.38 10.92
C GLY A 65 -8.74 -22.62 11.35
N ASP A 66 -7.51 -22.40 11.82
CA ASP A 66 -6.68 -23.46 12.39
C ASP A 66 -6.35 -23.12 13.85
N PRO A 67 -6.91 -23.85 14.83
CA PRO A 67 -6.63 -23.60 16.23
C PRO A 67 -5.19 -23.98 16.61
N ASN A 68 -4.37 -24.55 15.72
CA ASN A 68 -2.98 -24.93 15.98
C ASN A 68 -1.96 -23.86 15.56
N LEU A 69 -2.38 -22.75 14.94
CA LEU A 69 -1.46 -21.70 14.51
C LEU A 69 -0.59 -21.17 15.65
N ASP A 70 0.67 -20.92 15.33
CA ASP A 70 1.70 -20.32 16.18
C ASP A 70 1.90 -18.82 15.84
N ASN A 71 2.81 -18.13 16.54
CA ASN A 71 3.17 -16.76 16.18
C ASN A 71 3.86 -16.70 14.81
N GLU A 72 3.47 -15.72 13.98
CA GLU A 72 4.35 -15.21 12.93
C GLU A 72 5.53 -14.51 13.59
N GLN A 73 6.75 -14.78 13.13
CA GLN A 73 7.94 -14.07 13.60
C GLN A 73 8.74 -13.59 12.39
N ASN A 74 9.07 -12.31 12.34
CA ASN A 74 9.81 -11.75 11.22
C ASN A 74 11.20 -11.23 11.61
N ILE A 75 12.09 -11.15 10.62
CA ILE A 75 13.34 -10.40 10.64
C ILE A 75 13.39 -9.59 9.35
N GLN A 76 13.44 -8.27 9.48
CA GLN A 76 13.42 -7.33 8.36
C GLN A 76 14.67 -6.47 8.36
N LEU A 77 15.29 -6.38 7.17
CA LEU A 77 16.32 -5.39 6.86
C LEU A 77 15.68 -4.28 6.00
N ASP A 78 15.83 -3.04 6.44
CA ASP A 78 15.44 -1.84 5.69
C ASP A 78 16.68 -1.01 5.35
N LEU A 79 16.74 -0.56 4.10
CA LEU A 79 17.75 0.37 3.60
C LEU A 79 17.05 1.59 3.02
N ALA A 80 17.42 2.78 3.46
CA ALA A 80 16.87 4.04 2.97
C ALA A 80 17.98 5.02 2.62
N LEU A 81 17.94 5.52 1.38
CA LEU A 81 18.83 6.56 0.86
C LEU A 81 17.99 7.79 0.54
N GLU A 82 18.41 8.95 1.06
CA GLU A 82 17.73 10.23 0.86
C GLU A 82 18.75 11.26 0.40
N TYR A 83 18.54 11.85 -0.78
CA TYR A 83 19.26 13.00 -1.29
C TYR A 83 18.37 14.24 -1.33
N THR A 84 18.83 15.34 -0.75
CA THR A 84 18.08 16.61 -0.72
C THR A 84 19.00 17.76 -1.12
N SER A 85 18.52 18.61 -2.02
CA SER A 85 19.18 19.83 -2.44
C SER A 85 18.18 20.97 -2.57
N LYS A 86 18.63 22.13 -3.02
CA LYS A 86 17.74 23.27 -3.30
C LYS A 86 16.76 23.01 -4.45
N HIS A 87 17.11 22.13 -5.39
CA HIS A 87 16.37 21.96 -6.64
C HIS A 87 15.70 20.59 -6.78
N ILE A 88 16.26 19.58 -6.11
CA ILE A 88 15.79 18.20 -6.22
C ILE A 88 15.83 17.50 -4.86
N GLU A 89 14.87 16.61 -4.68
CA GLU A 89 14.83 15.57 -3.65
C GLU A 89 14.72 14.21 -4.33
N VAL A 90 15.49 13.24 -3.86
CA VAL A 90 15.45 11.86 -4.35
C VAL A 90 15.48 10.94 -3.14
N PHE A 91 14.63 9.92 -3.11
CA PHE A 91 14.77 8.86 -2.13
C PHE A 91 14.66 7.49 -2.79
N ALA A 92 15.27 6.50 -2.15
CA ALA A 92 15.13 5.10 -2.49
C ALA A 92 15.15 4.28 -1.20
N ASN A 93 14.08 3.56 -0.94
CA ASN A 93 13.91 2.68 0.20
C ASN A 93 13.73 1.26 -0.31
N GLY A 94 14.45 0.31 0.26
CA GLY A 94 14.32 -1.10 -0.04
C GLY A 94 14.21 -1.89 1.26
N PHE A 95 13.43 -2.97 1.22
CA PHE A 95 13.29 -3.87 2.36
C PHE A 95 13.39 -5.33 1.93
N TYR A 96 13.84 -6.16 2.86
CA TYR A 96 13.81 -7.61 2.75
C TYR A 96 13.39 -8.19 4.09
N ASN A 97 12.24 -8.86 4.11
CA ASN A 97 11.59 -9.38 5.30
C ASN A 97 11.47 -10.89 5.20
N LEU A 98 12.13 -11.61 6.11
CA LEU A 98 11.95 -13.05 6.31
C LEU A 98 10.90 -13.23 7.40
N VAL A 99 9.84 -13.98 7.10
CA VAL A 99 8.74 -14.23 8.03
C VAL A 99 8.59 -15.73 8.24
N ASN A 100 8.92 -16.20 9.45
CA ASN A 100 8.69 -17.57 9.85
C ASN A 100 7.23 -17.75 10.29
N ASN A 101 6.65 -18.90 9.97
CA ASN A 101 5.25 -19.21 10.26
C ASN A 101 4.27 -18.13 9.76
N TYR A 102 4.51 -17.57 8.56
CA TYR A 102 3.61 -16.60 7.94
C TYR A 102 2.22 -17.19 7.79
N ILE A 103 1.20 -16.54 8.36
CA ILE A 103 -0.19 -16.97 8.30
C ILE A 103 -0.79 -16.38 7.04
N TYR A 104 -1.28 -17.25 6.18
CA TYR A 104 -2.00 -16.88 4.98
C TYR A 104 -3.21 -17.80 4.80
N ILE A 105 -4.04 -17.47 3.83
CA ILE A 105 -5.24 -18.24 3.54
C ILE A 105 -5.18 -18.71 2.09
N GLU A 106 -5.39 -20.00 1.87
CA GLU A 106 -5.40 -20.61 0.54
C GLU A 106 -6.56 -21.60 0.40
N PRO A 107 -7.11 -21.76 -0.81
CA PRO A 107 -8.17 -22.72 -1.02
C PRO A 107 -7.64 -24.16 -1.04
N ASN A 108 -8.42 -25.09 -0.49
CA ASN A 108 -8.07 -26.52 -0.47
C ASN A 108 -8.59 -27.29 -1.70
N GLY A 109 -9.29 -26.61 -2.62
CA GLY A 109 -9.89 -27.20 -3.81
C GLY A 109 -11.28 -27.80 -3.61
N GLU A 110 -11.83 -27.74 -2.40
CA GLU A 110 -13.19 -28.20 -2.09
C GLU A 110 -14.21 -27.06 -2.15
N LEU A 111 -15.48 -27.45 -2.23
CA LEU A 111 -16.62 -26.53 -2.13
C LEU A 111 -17.46 -26.90 -0.90
N MET A 112 -17.95 -25.89 -0.17
CA MET A 112 -18.92 -26.04 0.90
C MET A 112 -20.01 -24.99 0.73
N ASN A 113 -21.26 -25.44 0.63
CA ASN A 113 -22.41 -24.56 0.33
C ASN A 113 -22.21 -23.71 -0.95
N GLU A 114 -21.63 -24.31 -2.00
CA GLU A 114 -21.30 -23.65 -3.28
C GLU A 114 -20.13 -22.65 -3.22
N ASP A 115 -19.63 -22.35 -2.02
CA ASP A 115 -18.46 -21.50 -1.82
C ASP A 115 -17.16 -22.32 -1.88
N PRO A 116 -16.07 -21.82 -2.50
CA PRO A 116 -14.75 -22.41 -2.36
C PRO A 116 -14.28 -22.36 -0.90
N VAL A 117 -13.76 -23.50 -0.43
CA VAL A 117 -13.24 -23.63 0.94
C VAL A 117 -11.79 -23.13 0.99
N PHE A 118 -11.53 -22.26 1.95
CA PHE A 118 -10.24 -21.64 2.23
C PHE A 118 -9.79 -21.97 3.65
N LEU A 119 -8.53 -22.41 3.77
CA LEU A 119 -7.90 -22.79 5.04
C LEU A 119 -6.89 -21.72 5.45
N TYR A 120 -6.91 -21.34 6.72
CA TYR A 120 -5.79 -20.62 7.31
C TYR A 120 -4.66 -21.61 7.58
N VAL A 121 -3.47 -21.28 7.07
CA VAL A 121 -2.28 -22.13 7.13
C VAL A 121 -1.04 -21.30 7.44
N GLN A 122 0.06 -21.97 7.81
CA GLN A 122 1.35 -21.35 8.12
C GLN A 122 2.49 -21.98 7.35
N ASN A 123 3.37 -21.14 6.78
CA ASN A 123 4.64 -21.53 6.19
C ASN A 123 5.66 -20.38 6.25
N ASP A 124 6.94 -20.67 6.01
CA ASP A 124 7.97 -19.64 5.95
C ASP A 124 7.89 -18.85 4.63
N ALA A 125 7.90 -17.52 4.74
CA ALA A 125 7.77 -16.63 3.60
C ALA A 125 8.86 -15.56 3.57
N LYS A 126 9.06 -14.98 2.39
CA LYS A 126 9.87 -13.78 2.20
C LYS A 126 9.04 -12.72 1.50
N LEU A 127 9.03 -11.51 2.06
CA LEU A 127 8.48 -10.31 1.42
C LEU A 127 9.60 -9.31 1.19
N TYR A 128 9.71 -8.81 -0.03
CA TYR A 128 10.77 -7.87 -0.38
C TYR A 128 10.27 -6.89 -1.42
N GLY A 129 10.86 -5.71 -1.45
CA GLY A 129 10.37 -4.65 -2.30
C GLY A 129 11.05 -3.34 -2.00
N GLY A 130 10.44 -2.28 -2.50
CA GLY A 130 10.96 -0.96 -2.29
C GLY A 130 10.13 0.12 -2.95
N GLU A 131 10.50 1.33 -2.62
CA GLU A 131 9.93 2.55 -3.14
C GLU A 131 11.04 3.53 -3.51
N ALA A 132 10.81 4.30 -4.56
CA ALA A 132 11.71 5.37 -4.95
C ALA A 132 10.90 6.60 -5.30
N GLY A 133 11.43 7.77 -4.98
CA GLY A 133 10.79 9.03 -5.28
C GLY A 133 11.77 10.06 -5.81
N PHE A 134 11.24 10.93 -6.65
CA PHE A 134 11.96 12.07 -7.22
C PHE A 134 11.04 13.29 -7.16
N HIS A 135 11.53 14.39 -6.63
CA HIS A 135 10.87 15.68 -6.64
C HIS A 135 11.80 16.73 -7.22
N LEU A 136 11.39 17.36 -8.31
CA LEU A 136 12.06 18.50 -8.92
C LEU A 136 11.29 19.77 -8.57
N HIS A 137 11.98 20.75 -7.99
CA HIS A 137 11.47 22.09 -7.65
C HIS A 137 12.59 23.12 -7.92
N PRO A 138 12.83 23.46 -9.20
CA PRO A 138 14.07 24.08 -9.61
C PRO A 138 14.09 25.57 -9.31
N HIS A 139 14.84 26.03 -8.31
CA HIS A 139 15.03 27.45 -8.09
C HIS A 139 15.77 28.15 -9.27
N PRO A 140 15.30 29.31 -9.76
CA PRO A 140 14.27 30.19 -9.17
C PRO A 140 12.82 29.93 -9.61
N LEU A 141 12.55 28.86 -10.37
CA LEU A 141 11.21 28.45 -10.78
C LEU A 141 10.49 27.69 -9.64
N ASP A 142 10.33 28.34 -8.49
CA ASP A 142 9.69 27.74 -7.30
C ASP A 142 8.19 27.46 -7.51
N TRP A 143 7.62 27.87 -8.65
CA TRP A 143 6.25 27.57 -9.05
C TRP A 143 6.11 26.21 -9.74
N LEU A 144 7.19 25.57 -10.16
CA LEU A 144 7.17 24.36 -10.98
C LEU A 144 7.59 23.14 -10.15
N HIS A 145 6.76 22.12 -10.15
CA HIS A 145 7.04 20.85 -9.47
C HIS A 145 6.84 19.67 -10.42
N PHE A 146 7.80 18.76 -10.45
CA PHE A 146 7.62 17.44 -11.04
C PHE A 146 7.95 16.38 -10.00
N GLU A 147 6.98 15.51 -9.74
CA GLU A 147 7.06 14.44 -8.74
C GLU A 147 6.91 13.09 -9.46
N SER A 148 7.81 12.16 -9.19
CA SER A 148 7.70 10.78 -9.62
C SER A 148 7.84 9.86 -8.43
N SER A 149 6.97 8.87 -8.27
CA SER A 149 7.09 7.82 -7.26
C SER A 149 6.90 6.43 -7.87
N PHE A 150 7.72 5.48 -7.45
CA PHE A 150 7.68 4.08 -7.83
C PHE A 150 7.56 3.23 -6.57
N GLU A 151 6.74 2.19 -6.59
CA GLU A 151 6.58 1.25 -5.48
C GLU A 151 6.37 -0.17 -6.01
N THR A 152 6.98 -1.15 -5.35
CA THR A 152 6.81 -2.57 -5.68
C THR A 152 7.00 -3.43 -4.44
N VAL A 153 6.23 -4.52 -4.37
CA VAL A 153 6.37 -5.57 -3.35
C VAL A 153 6.26 -6.91 -4.04
N PHE A 154 7.07 -7.86 -3.61
CA PHE A 154 7.05 -9.25 -3.99
C PHE A 154 6.93 -10.09 -2.72
N GLY A 155 6.20 -11.19 -2.80
CA GLY A 155 6.03 -12.13 -1.72
C GLY A 155 6.17 -13.53 -2.26
N GLU A 156 7.01 -14.35 -1.63
CA GLU A 156 7.26 -15.72 -2.07
C GLU A 156 7.29 -16.67 -0.86
N GLN A 157 6.82 -17.89 -1.09
CA GLN A 157 6.84 -19.01 -0.16
C GLN A 157 7.18 -20.28 -0.93
N ASP A 158 8.21 -21.03 -0.50
CA ASP A 158 8.64 -22.29 -1.12
C ASP A 158 8.79 -22.24 -2.65
N GLY A 159 9.22 -21.10 -3.19
CA GLY A 159 9.41 -20.87 -4.63
C GLY A 159 8.13 -20.56 -5.41
N SER A 160 6.99 -20.40 -4.73
CA SER A 160 5.72 -19.92 -5.29
C SER A 160 5.42 -18.49 -4.82
N ASP A 161 4.63 -17.75 -5.59
CA ASP A 161 4.21 -16.39 -5.23
C ASP A 161 3.10 -16.43 -4.15
N LEU A 162 3.20 -15.54 -3.16
CA LEU A 162 2.15 -15.35 -2.16
C LEU A 162 0.89 -14.74 -2.79
N PRO A 163 -0.31 -15.06 -2.28
CA PRO A 163 -1.53 -14.39 -2.73
C PRO A 163 -1.57 -12.93 -2.28
N LEU A 164 -2.36 -12.12 -2.98
CA LEU A 164 -2.71 -10.74 -2.63
C LEU A 164 -1.52 -9.77 -2.58
N ILE A 165 -0.48 -10.03 -3.38
CA ILE A 165 0.63 -9.10 -3.56
C ILE A 165 0.21 -8.00 -4.56
N PRO A 166 0.28 -6.71 -4.18
CA PRO A 166 -0.12 -5.62 -5.06
C PRO A 166 0.72 -5.57 -6.33
N ALA A 167 0.13 -5.07 -7.41
CA ALA A 167 0.85 -4.72 -8.62
C ALA A 167 1.82 -3.55 -8.35
N THR A 168 2.97 -3.54 -9.02
CA THR A 168 3.89 -2.40 -9.06
C THR A 168 3.17 -1.13 -9.55
N ASN A 169 3.46 0.03 -8.94
CA ASN A 169 2.91 1.31 -9.37
C ASN A 169 4.02 2.33 -9.69
N LEU A 170 3.75 3.18 -10.67
CA LEU A 170 4.53 4.37 -11.03
C LEU A 170 3.59 5.57 -11.15
N ASN A 171 3.80 6.60 -10.36
CA ASN A 171 3.04 7.84 -10.40
C ASN A 171 3.92 8.98 -10.86
N ASN A 172 3.44 9.77 -11.83
CA ASN A 172 4.10 11.00 -12.26
C ASN A 172 3.12 12.16 -12.14
N THR A 173 3.51 13.22 -11.43
CA THR A 173 2.70 14.43 -11.24
C THR A 173 3.49 15.64 -11.73
N LEU A 174 2.94 16.36 -12.69
CA LEU A 174 3.37 17.72 -13.01
C LEU A 174 2.44 18.70 -12.31
N ARG A 175 2.98 19.57 -11.47
CA ARG A 175 2.24 20.56 -10.69
C ARG A 175 2.83 21.94 -10.89
N VAL A 176 1.94 22.92 -10.98
CA VAL A 176 2.28 24.33 -11.02
C VAL A 176 1.58 25.06 -9.88
N GLU A 177 2.27 26.01 -9.26
CA GLU A 177 1.75 26.84 -8.20
C GLU A 177 1.72 28.31 -8.63
N PHE A 178 0.70 29.04 -8.20
CA PHE A 178 0.53 30.44 -8.56
C PHE A 178 -0.22 31.17 -7.44
N ALA A 179 0.11 32.44 -7.27
CA ALA A 179 -0.57 33.30 -6.31
C ALA A 179 -0.74 34.69 -6.91
N ASN A 180 -1.83 35.35 -6.54
CA ASN A 180 -2.08 36.74 -6.90
C ASN A 180 -2.79 37.45 -5.72
N ASN A 181 -3.35 38.63 -5.97
CA ASN A 181 -3.99 39.41 -4.90
C ASN A 181 -5.20 38.70 -4.30
N TRP A 182 -5.99 37.96 -5.08
CA TRP A 182 -7.23 37.33 -4.64
C TRP A 182 -7.08 35.84 -4.30
N LEU A 183 -6.21 35.10 -5.02
CA LEU A 183 -5.89 33.69 -4.81
C LEU A 183 -4.54 33.55 -4.10
N LYS A 184 -4.59 32.96 -2.92
CA LYS A 184 -3.43 32.51 -2.15
C LYS A 184 -3.30 31.00 -2.37
N LYS A 185 -2.10 30.50 -2.65
CA LYS A 185 -1.85 29.05 -2.85
C LYS A 185 -2.69 28.42 -3.99
N GLY A 186 -2.79 29.11 -5.12
CA GLY A 186 -3.35 28.52 -6.33
C GLY A 186 -2.43 27.42 -6.87
N TYR A 187 -3.02 26.35 -7.39
CA TYR A 187 -2.28 25.28 -8.04
C TYR A 187 -3.10 24.64 -9.15
N ALA A 188 -2.38 24.02 -10.09
CA ALA A 188 -2.93 23.08 -11.06
C ALA A 188 -1.98 21.89 -11.19
N PHE A 189 -2.53 20.71 -11.44
CA PHE A 189 -1.71 19.51 -11.65
C PHE A 189 -2.30 18.59 -12.71
N THR A 190 -1.42 17.78 -13.28
CA THR A 190 -1.75 16.58 -14.05
C THR A 190 -0.98 15.42 -13.46
N LYS A 191 -1.64 14.28 -13.27
CA LYS A 191 -1.06 13.07 -12.71
C LYS A 191 -1.33 11.89 -13.62
N LEU A 192 -0.28 11.14 -13.98
CA LEU A 192 -0.39 9.85 -14.64
C LEU A 192 0.01 8.77 -13.63
N SER A 193 -0.97 7.95 -13.21
CA SER A 193 -0.76 6.77 -12.38
C SER A 193 -0.75 5.55 -13.27
N THR A 194 0.37 4.84 -13.33
CA THR A 194 0.52 3.58 -14.08
C THR A 194 0.68 2.44 -13.10
N THR A 195 -0.26 1.50 -13.15
CA THR A 195 -0.19 0.21 -12.48
C THR A 195 0.27 -0.81 -13.50
N PHE A 196 1.37 -1.50 -13.21
CA PHE A 196 1.90 -2.51 -14.11
C PHE A 196 1.08 -3.80 -14.05
N LYS A 197 1.33 -4.70 -15.01
CA LYS A 197 0.75 -6.04 -14.98
C LYS A 197 1.19 -6.75 -13.70
N GLN A 198 0.26 -7.44 -13.03
CA GLN A 198 0.57 -8.37 -11.96
C GLN A 198 0.41 -9.80 -12.48
N ASP A 199 1.53 -10.50 -12.64
CA ASP A 199 1.61 -11.90 -13.06
C ASP A 199 2.35 -12.80 -12.05
N LYS A 200 2.78 -12.22 -10.91
CA LYS A 200 3.28 -12.91 -9.72
C LYS A 200 2.12 -13.16 -8.78
N VAL A 201 1.40 -14.24 -9.04
CA VAL A 201 0.12 -14.54 -8.40
C VAL A 201 0.13 -15.98 -7.89
N SER A 202 -0.56 -16.21 -6.77
CA SER A 202 -0.76 -17.57 -6.26
C SER A 202 -1.56 -18.42 -7.26
N TYR A 203 -1.52 -19.75 -7.11
CA TYR A 203 -2.21 -20.70 -8.00
C TYR A 203 -3.72 -20.43 -8.17
N PHE A 204 -4.34 -19.81 -7.16
CA PHE A 204 -5.77 -19.54 -7.14
C PHE A 204 -6.12 -18.08 -7.43
N GLU A 205 -5.14 -17.30 -7.86
CA GLU A 205 -5.33 -15.94 -8.32
C GLU A 205 -5.17 -15.87 -9.84
N THR A 206 -5.89 -14.93 -10.44
CA THR A 206 -5.71 -14.61 -11.85
C THR A 206 -4.75 -13.43 -11.98
N SER A 207 -3.93 -13.43 -13.04
CA SER A 207 -3.14 -12.25 -13.40
C SER A 207 -4.05 -11.03 -13.64
N THR A 208 -3.52 -9.82 -13.42
CA THR A 208 -4.20 -8.56 -13.74
C THR A 208 -3.39 -7.79 -14.76
N ASP A 209 -4.04 -7.35 -15.85
CA ASP A 209 -3.40 -6.49 -16.84
C ASP A 209 -3.06 -5.11 -16.26
N GLY A 210 -1.97 -4.52 -16.76
CA GLY A 210 -1.58 -3.17 -16.41
C GLY A 210 -2.56 -2.12 -16.96
N TYR A 211 -2.63 -0.98 -16.29
CA TYR A 211 -3.47 0.14 -16.69
C TYR A 211 -2.86 1.47 -16.26
N SER A 212 -3.25 2.55 -16.95
CA SER A 212 -2.84 3.91 -16.59
C SER A 212 -4.07 4.80 -16.45
N LEU A 213 -4.07 5.63 -15.40
CA LEU A 213 -5.12 6.58 -15.08
C LEU A 213 -4.56 8.00 -15.16
N LEU A 214 -5.14 8.81 -16.03
CA LEU A 214 -4.85 10.24 -16.12
C LEU A 214 -5.79 11.00 -15.18
N SER A 215 -5.23 11.84 -14.33
CA SER A 215 -5.98 12.75 -13.46
C SER A 215 -5.50 14.18 -13.66
N ALA A 216 -6.37 15.15 -13.41
CA ALA A 216 -6.00 16.56 -13.37
C ALA A 216 -6.84 17.28 -12.33
N GLY A 217 -6.30 18.36 -11.79
CA GLY A 217 -7.05 19.17 -10.86
C GLY A 217 -6.47 20.56 -10.71
N LEU A 218 -7.27 21.44 -10.12
CA LEU A 218 -6.90 22.78 -9.77
C LEU A 218 -7.54 23.18 -8.45
N GLY A 219 -6.87 24.04 -7.72
CA GLY A 219 -7.41 24.54 -6.46
C GLY A 219 -6.75 25.84 -6.06
N ALA A 220 -7.37 26.53 -5.12
CA ALA A 220 -6.84 27.78 -4.58
C ALA A 220 -7.45 28.06 -3.21
N THR A 221 -6.79 28.94 -2.46
CA THR A 221 -7.36 29.53 -1.25
C THR A 221 -7.67 31.00 -1.48
N PHE A 222 -8.78 31.51 -0.97
CA PHE A 222 -9.07 32.94 -0.91
C PHE A 222 -9.62 33.31 0.46
N ASN A 223 -9.41 34.57 0.86
CA ASN A 223 -9.93 35.07 2.13
C ASN A 223 -11.23 35.84 1.84
N TRP A 224 -12.27 35.59 2.63
CA TRP A 224 -13.49 36.38 2.63
C TRP A 224 -13.83 36.76 4.07
N LYS A 225 -13.64 38.05 4.39
CA LYS A 225 -13.66 38.57 5.76
C LYS A 225 -12.61 37.83 6.61
N GLU A 226 -13.00 37.38 7.80
CA GLU A 226 -12.13 36.62 8.73
C GLU A 226 -11.98 35.15 8.31
N ALA A 227 -12.85 34.65 7.42
CA ALA A 227 -12.84 33.27 6.98
C ALA A 227 -11.89 33.04 5.79
N LYS A 228 -11.22 31.89 5.81
CA LYS A 228 -10.34 31.41 4.75
C LYS A 228 -10.99 30.23 4.05
N PHE A 229 -11.19 30.34 2.74
CA PHE A 229 -11.85 29.34 1.91
C PHE A 229 -10.83 28.64 1.01
N GLY A 230 -10.73 27.32 1.12
CA GLY A 230 -10.05 26.47 0.16
C GLY A 230 -11.05 25.85 -0.80
N VAL A 231 -10.82 25.98 -2.11
CA VAL A 231 -11.64 25.34 -3.15
C VAL A 231 -10.77 24.47 -4.04
N SER A 232 -11.31 23.33 -4.47
CA SER A 232 -10.65 22.45 -5.43
C SER A 232 -11.65 21.79 -6.38
N LEU A 233 -11.17 21.50 -7.58
CA LEU A 233 -11.83 20.68 -8.58
C LEU A 233 -10.82 19.64 -9.06
N THR A 234 -11.18 18.36 -8.97
CA THR A 234 -10.34 17.25 -9.40
C THR A 234 -11.13 16.32 -10.31
N GLY A 235 -10.54 15.95 -11.44
CA GLY A 235 -11.00 14.85 -12.28
C GLY A 235 -10.03 13.68 -12.20
N THR A 236 -10.53 12.49 -11.87
CA THR A 236 -9.77 11.24 -11.85
C THR A 236 -10.22 10.32 -12.99
N ASN A 237 -9.29 9.54 -13.53
CA ASN A 237 -9.54 8.66 -14.67
C ASN A 237 -10.18 9.40 -15.88
N LEU A 238 -9.59 10.52 -16.28
CA LEU A 238 -10.12 11.42 -17.31
C LEU A 238 -10.30 10.75 -18.68
N LEU A 239 -9.50 9.71 -18.95
CA LEU A 239 -9.57 8.92 -20.18
C LEU A 239 -10.61 7.78 -20.11
N ASP A 240 -11.36 7.67 -19.01
CA ASP A 240 -12.42 6.67 -18.82
C ASP A 240 -11.93 5.23 -18.99
N LYS A 241 -10.70 4.96 -18.51
CA LYS A 241 -10.12 3.63 -18.57
C LYS A 241 -10.97 2.68 -17.74
N THR A 242 -11.48 1.62 -18.37
CA THR A 242 -12.05 0.46 -17.67
C THR A 242 -10.91 -0.38 -17.08
N TYR A 243 -10.96 -0.67 -15.79
CA TYR A 243 -9.92 -1.43 -15.08
C TYR A 243 -10.46 -2.14 -13.84
N ILE A 244 -9.73 -3.16 -13.38
CA ILE A 244 -9.95 -3.82 -12.10
C ILE A 244 -8.60 -3.87 -11.38
N SER A 245 -8.54 -3.37 -10.16
CA SER A 245 -7.36 -3.49 -9.30
C SER A 245 -7.07 -4.95 -8.98
N HIS A 246 -5.80 -5.35 -8.94
CA HIS A 246 -5.41 -6.72 -8.59
C HIS A 246 -5.95 -7.15 -7.21
N LEU A 247 -5.94 -6.22 -6.25
CA LEU A 247 -6.43 -6.46 -4.89
C LEU A 247 -7.94 -6.25 -4.72
N SER A 248 -8.68 -6.03 -5.82
CA SER A 248 -10.14 -5.91 -5.73
C SER A 248 -10.75 -7.26 -5.36
N ARG A 249 -11.45 -7.31 -4.22
CA ARG A 249 -12.23 -8.50 -3.82
C ARG A 249 -13.37 -8.81 -4.79
N LEU A 250 -13.79 -7.83 -5.58
CA LEU A 250 -14.85 -7.95 -6.59
C LEU A 250 -14.30 -8.31 -7.98
N LYS A 251 -12.98 -8.54 -8.10
CA LYS A 251 -12.36 -8.98 -9.35
C LYS A 251 -12.95 -10.30 -9.87
N PRO A 252 -13.19 -11.34 -9.04
CA PRO A 252 -13.82 -12.58 -9.50
C PRO A 252 -15.19 -12.35 -10.13
N ASP A 253 -15.94 -11.35 -9.66
CA ASP A 253 -17.27 -10.98 -10.17
C ASP A 253 -17.23 -10.08 -11.41
N GLY A 254 -16.03 -9.70 -11.88
CA GLY A 254 -15.87 -8.80 -13.02
C GLY A 254 -16.32 -7.36 -12.75
N ILE A 255 -16.38 -6.95 -11.48
CA ILE A 255 -16.83 -5.60 -11.11
C ILE A 255 -15.66 -4.62 -11.27
N TYR A 256 -15.83 -3.68 -12.19
CA TYR A 256 -14.84 -2.65 -12.51
C TYR A 256 -14.73 -1.57 -11.43
N ASN A 257 -13.51 -1.04 -11.28
CA ASN A 257 -13.29 0.17 -10.51
C ASN A 257 -13.95 1.39 -11.18
N ILE A 258 -14.09 2.48 -10.41
CA ILE A 258 -14.75 3.71 -10.85
C ILE A 258 -14.12 4.23 -12.15
N GLY A 259 -14.96 4.52 -13.14
CA GLY A 259 -14.59 5.18 -14.40
C GLY A 259 -14.18 6.64 -14.19
N ARG A 260 -14.44 7.49 -15.18
CA ARG A 260 -14.20 8.93 -15.05
C ARG A 260 -15.04 9.53 -13.90
N ASN A 261 -14.38 10.23 -12.97
CA ASN A 261 -15.02 10.84 -11.81
C ASN A 261 -14.55 12.29 -11.61
N PHE A 262 -15.46 13.17 -11.19
CA PHE A 262 -15.16 14.58 -10.87
C PHE A 262 -15.61 14.89 -9.44
N SER A 263 -14.73 15.56 -8.69
CA SER A 263 -14.96 15.93 -7.30
C SER A 263 -14.70 17.41 -7.09
N ILE A 264 -15.58 18.07 -6.33
CA ILE A 264 -15.41 19.46 -5.89
C ILE A 264 -15.20 19.45 -4.38
N GLY A 265 -14.15 20.12 -3.91
CA GLY A 265 -13.84 20.27 -2.49
C GLY A 265 -14.00 21.71 -2.04
N VAL A 266 -14.63 21.91 -0.88
CA VAL A 266 -14.68 23.21 -0.20
C VAL A 266 -14.28 23.00 1.27
N ASN A 267 -13.30 23.76 1.73
CA ASN A 267 -12.88 23.82 3.13
C ASN A 267 -12.97 25.25 3.64
N VAL A 268 -13.50 25.44 4.85
CA VAL A 268 -13.62 26.75 5.49
C VAL A 268 -12.90 26.69 6.83
N GLN A 269 -11.94 27.60 7.02
CA GLN A 269 -11.31 27.85 8.30
C GLN A 269 -11.80 29.21 8.82
N ILE A 270 -12.42 29.18 10.00
CA ILE A 270 -12.93 30.35 10.73
C ILE A 270 -11.90 30.70 11.81
#